data_AF-A0A8H7UHY4-F1
#
_entry.id   AF-A0A8H7UHY4-F1
#
_cell.length_a   1.000
_cell.length_b   1.000
_cell.length_c   1.000
_cell.angle_alpha   90.00
_cell.angle_beta   90.00
_cell.angle_gamma   90.00
#
_symmetry.space_group_name_H-M   'P 1'
#
loop_
_entity.id
_entity.type
_entity.pdbx_description
1 polymer ?
#
loop_
_entity_poly.entity_id
_entity_poly.type
_entity_poly.pdbx_seq_one_letter_code
_entity_poly.pdbx_strand_id
1 'polypeptide(L)'
;MMKKRKNSLLPMYQLPATATKRLRLSKRATIIVGIAIFFCTTIAINYLYVYRPNLATTDYSIHDPMPDPPHPTMTNLIMVPGHAIYTGAMNEADLHQDAGWILEEFQKGGQINTFIDHIKKGIEQLQEDNKALLIMSGGETRPKAGPLSEAQSYWEIAQHYLSNSKDLIERVATEEHARDSFENLLFSICRFYELTGNYPESITIVGFEFKKERFIKVHRAAARYPLDRFQYIGIDPANANINISKGESENSLGPFEHDIYGCHGGLWQKKLNRNPYRRQHAYRQTCPALAPLIGYCPVDKAQIFTGTLPW
;
A
#
# COMPACT_ATOMS: atom_id res chain seq x y z
N MET A 1 112.35 -26.82 37.22
CA MET A 1 112.92 -26.60 35.88
C MET A 1 111.92 -25.79 35.04
N MET A 2 112.14 -24.47 34.92
CA MET A 2 111.28 -23.57 34.13
C MET A 2 111.42 -23.85 32.62
N LYS A 3 110.33 -23.79 31.85
CA LYS A 3 110.40 -23.38 30.43
C LYS A 3 109.08 -22.84 29.87
N LYS A 4 109.15 -21.53 29.59
CA LYS A 4 108.63 -20.74 28.46
C LYS A 4 107.13 -20.77 28.10
N ARG A 5 106.51 -19.60 28.27
CA ARG A 5 105.35 -19.09 27.51
C ARG A 5 105.66 -19.02 26.00
N LYS A 6 104.66 -19.35 25.18
CA LYS A 6 104.50 -18.87 23.80
C LYS A 6 103.07 -18.37 23.62
N ASN A 7 102.93 -17.15 23.12
CA ASN A 7 101.67 -16.58 22.62
C ASN A 7 101.30 -17.28 21.30
N SER A 8 100.02 -17.60 21.12
CA SER A 8 99.46 -17.90 19.79
C SER A 8 98.12 -17.20 19.62
N LEU A 9 98.04 -16.42 18.54
CA LEU A 9 96.91 -15.62 18.08
C LEU A 9 95.62 -16.45 17.91
N LEU A 10 94.49 -15.86 18.29
CA LEU A 10 93.14 -16.41 18.05
C LEU A 10 92.82 -16.41 16.55
N PRO A 11 92.27 -17.51 15.98
CA PRO A 11 91.76 -17.51 14.62
C PRO A 11 90.40 -16.80 14.54
N MET A 12 90.26 -15.99 13.50
CA MET A 12 89.07 -15.26 13.08
C MET A 12 87.96 -16.25 12.66
N TYR A 13 86.85 -16.30 13.39
CA TYR A 13 85.67 -17.09 13.02
C TYR A 13 84.95 -16.42 11.84
N GLN A 14 84.89 -17.09 10.69
CA GLN A 14 84.01 -16.71 9.58
C GLN A 14 82.58 -17.13 9.91
N LEU A 15 81.62 -16.20 9.77
CA LEU A 15 80.19 -16.49 9.92
C LEU A 15 79.70 -17.39 8.76
N PRO A 16 78.96 -18.49 9.03
CA PRO A 16 78.43 -19.34 7.98
C PRO A 16 77.26 -18.64 7.24
N ALA A 17 77.24 -18.76 5.92
CA ALA A 17 76.16 -18.27 5.07
C ALA A 17 74.82 -18.91 5.45
N THR A 18 73.80 -18.10 5.74
CA THR A 18 72.44 -18.56 6.00
C THR A 18 71.82 -19.12 4.72
N ALA A 19 71.69 -20.44 4.62
CA ALA A 19 70.94 -21.09 3.56
C ALA A 19 69.42 -20.88 3.77
N THR A 20 68.80 -20.02 2.97
CA THR A 20 67.34 -19.90 2.89
C THR A 20 66.78 -21.17 2.23
N LYS A 21 66.28 -22.11 3.04
CA LYS A 21 65.49 -23.25 2.53
C LYS A 21 64.21 -22.72 1.89
N ARG A 22 64.17 -22.63 0.55
CA ARG A 22 62.91 -22.44 -0.18
C ARG A 22 62.07 -23.70 0.03
N LEU A 23 60.95 -23.58 0.76
CA LEU A 23 59.95 -24.65 0.83
C LEU A 23 59.46 -24.94 -0.60
N ARG A 24 59.75 -26.13 -1.12
CA ARG A 24 59.15 -26.63 -2.36
C ARG A 24 57.89 -27.40 -1.98
N LEU A 25 56.72 -26.85 -2.28
CA LEU A 25 55.47 -27.59 -2.15
C LEU A 25 55.49 -28.79 -3.12
N SER A 26 54.98 -29.93 -2.67
CA SER A 26 54.76 -31.08 -3.55
C SER A 26 53.67 -30.75 -4.59
N LYS A 27 53.70 -31.39 -5.76
CA LYS A 27 52.67 -31.18 -6.81
C LYS A 27 51.25 -31.35 -6.26
N ARG A 28 51.03 -32.30 -5.35
CA ARG A 28 49.75 -32.53 -4.67
C ARG A 28 49.37 -31.36 -3.75
N ALA A 29 50.31 -30.85 -2.97
CA ALA A 29 50.08 -29.70 -2.10
C ALA A 29 49.75 -28.43 -2.90
N THR A 30 50.42 -28.22 -4.04
CA THR A 30 50.12 -27.08 -4.94
C THR A 30 48.71 -27.15 -5.51
N ILE A 31 48.24 -28.34 -5.90
CA ILE A 31 46.87 -28.54 -6.39
C ILE A 31 45.84 -28.25 -5.28
N ILE A 32 46.07 -28.77 -4.07
CA ILE A 32 45.17 -28.56 -2.92
C ILE A 32 45.08 -27.07 -2.57
N VAL A 33 46.22 -26.37 -2.52
CA VAL A 33 46.26 -24.93 -2.27
C VAL A 33 45.54 -24.16 -3.38
N GLY A 34 45.71 -24.55 -4.65
CA GLY A 34 45.00 -23.94 -5.77
C GLY A 34 43.48 -24.09 -5.67
N ILE A 35 43.00 -25.28 -5.30
CA ILE A 35 41.57 -25.54 -5.07
C ILE A 35 41.04 -24.72 -3.90
N ALA A 36 41.78 -24.69 -2.77
CA ALA A 36 41.38 -23.92 -1.60
C ALA A 36 41.28 -22.41 -1.92
N ILE A 37 42.25 -21.87 -2.65
CA ILE A 37 42.20 -20.47 -3.12
C ILE A 37 40.98 -20.25 -4.01
N PHE A 38 40.70 -21.14 -4.95
CA PHE A 38 39.52 -21.02 -5.83
C PHE A 38 38.20 -21.03 -5.04
N PHE A 39 38.06 -21.89 -4.02
CA PHE A 39 36.88 -21.90 -3.15
C PHE A 39 36.79 -20.63 -2.29
N CYS A 40 37.90 -20.17 -1.71
CA CYS A 40 37.92 -18.94 -0.92
C CYS A 40 37.59 -17.70 -1.79
N THR A 41 38.11 -17.62 -3.01
CA THR A 41 37.81 -16.50 -3.92
C THR A 41 36.38 -16.54 -4.39
N THR A 42 35.82 -17.71 -4.71
CA THR A 42 34.40 -17.83 -5.09
C THR A 42 33.45 -17.52 -3.93
N ILE A 43 33.76 -17.94 -2.71
CA ILE A 43 33.01 -17.55 -1.51
C ILE A 43 33.11 -16.04 -1.28
N ALA A 44 34.30 -15.44 -1.40
CA ALA A 44 34.48 -14.00 -1.24
C ALA A 44 33.74 -13.20 -2.31
N ILE A 45 33.76 -13.63 -3.57
CA ILE A 45 33.00 -13.00 -4.66
C ILE A 45 31.49 -13.12 -4.41
N ASN A 46 31.00 -14.30 -4.00
CA ASN A 46 29.58 -14.48 -3.68
C ASN A 46 29.18 -13.66 -2.45
N TYR A 47 30.04 -13.58 -1.43
CA TYR A 47 29.80 -12.73 -0.28
C TYR A 47 29.75 -11.26 -0.71
N LEU A 48 30.68 -10.79 -1.55
CA LEU A 48 30.65 -9.42 -2.09
C LEU A 48 29.48 -9.17 -3.05
N TYR A 49 28.96 -10.20 -3.71
CA TYR A 49 27.81 -10.08 -4.61
C TYR A 49 26.49 -10.06 -3.82
N VAL A 50 26.34 -10.96 -2.84
CA VAL A 50 25.15 -11.10 -1.98
C VAL A 50 25.10 -10.00 -0.91
N TYR A 51 26.24 -9.61 -0.36
CA TYR A 51 26.38 -8.56 0.66
C TYR A 51 27.00 -7.29 0.11
N ARG A 52 26.98 -7.07 -1.20
CA ARG A 52 27.06 -5.68 -1.69
C ARG A 52 25.84 -5.00 -1.07
N PRO A 53 26.00 -4.04 -0.13
CA PRO A 53 24.89 -3.15 0.14
C PRO A 53 24.52 -2.58 -1.23
N ASN A 54 23.22 -2.48 -1.53
CA ASN A 54 22.74 -1.78 -2.70
C ASN A 54 23.28 -0.34 -2.67
N LEU A 55 24.52 -0.14 -3.12
CA LEU A 55 25.21 1.15 -3.27
C LEU A 55 24.73 1.74 -4.58
N ALA A 56 23.44 2.09 -4.54
CA ALA A 56 22.73 3.06 -5.35
C ALA A 56 21.23 2.87 -5.06
N THR A 57 20.79 3.09 -3.82
CA THR A 57 19.62 3.97 -3.72
C THR A 57 20.16 5.34 -4.10
N THR A 58 20.23 5.62 -5.40
CA THR A 58 20.09 7.00 -5.84
C THR A 58 18.80 7.45 -5.18
N ASP A 59 18.95 8.18 -4.09
CA ASP A 59 17.89 8.99 -3.51
C ASP A 59 17.60 10.03 -4.58
N TYR A 60 16.84 9.61 -5.59
CA TYR A 60 16.04 10.55 -6.35
C TYR A 60 15.05 11.05 -5.32
N SER A 61 15.48 12.03 -4.52
CA SER A 61 14.56 13.00 -3.96
C SER A 61 13.95 13.66 -5.19
N ILE A 62 12.88 13.03 -5.70
CA ILE A 62 11.99 13.65 -6.66
C ILE A 62 11.26 14.68 -5.81
N HIS A 63 11.92 15.82 -5.56
CA HIS A 63 11.19 17.06 -5.32
C HIS A 63 10.56 17.42 -6.66
N ASP A 64 9.60 16.61 -7.11
CA ASP A 64 8.74 16.98 -8.23
C ASP A 64 7.95 18.16 -7.70
N PRO A 65 8.10 19.35 -8.29
CA PRO A 65 7.39 20.52 -7.82
C PRO A 65 5.89 20.27 -8.00
N MET A 66 5.17 20.21 -6.88
CA MET A 66 3.72 20.14 -6.85
C MET A 66 3.14 21.56 -6.72
N PRO A 67 1.99 21.85 -7.37
CA PRO A 67 1.25 23.08 -7.10
C PRO A 67 0.73 23.11 -5.66
N ASP A 68 0.31 24.28 -5.21
CA ASP A 68 -0.40 24.40 -3.94
C ASP A 68 -1.65 23.50 -3.92
N PRO A 69 -2.01 22.92 -2.76
CA PRO A 69 -3.22 22.12 -2.65
C PRO A 69 -4.45 22.91 -3.11
N PRO A 70 -5.31 22.36 -3.99
CA PRO A 70 -6.46 23.09 -4.55
C PRO A 70 -7.55 23.42 -3.52
N HIS A 71 -7.60 22.71 -2.39
CA HIS A 71 -8.66 22.84 -1.38
C HIS A 71 -8.11 22.99 0.05
N PRO A 72 -7.26 24.00 0.33
CA PRO A 72 -6.51 24.07 1.58
C PRO A 72 -7.38 24.34 2.82
N THR A 73 -8.64 24.77 2.62
CA THR A 73 -9.59 25.09 3.69
C THR A 73 -10.54 23.94 4.04
N MET A 74 -10.51 22.84 3.27
CA MET A 74 -11.37 21.69 3.52
C MET A 74 -10.81 20.87 4.66
N THR A 75 -11.68 20.46 5.59
CA THR A 75 -11.30 19.75 6.82
C THR A 75 -11.98 18.38 6.93
N ASN A 76 -13.06 18.14 6.20
CA ASN A 76 -13.92 16.97 6.38
C ASN A 76 -13.88 16.06 5.14
N LEU A 77 -13.65 14.77 5.33
CA LEU A 77 -13.65 13.78 4.25
C LEU A 77 -14.99 13.05 4.22
N ILE A 78 -15.70 13.13 3.09
CA ILE A 78 -16.81 12.22 2.77
C ILE A 78 -16.27 11.18 1.78
N MET A 79 -16.40 9.90 2.11
CA MET A 79 -15.94 8.80 1.25
C MET A 79 -17.10 7.93 0.80
N VAL A 80 -17.18 7.69 -0.51
CA VAL A 80 -18.06 6.67 -1.11
C VAL A 80 -17.19 5.59 -1.74
N PRO A 81 -17.16 4.36 -1.19
CA PRO A 81 -16.40 3.27 -1.75
C PRO A 81 -17.12 2.65 -2.96
N GLY A 82 -16.38 2.41 -4.03
CA GLY A 82 -16.80 1.74 -5.24
C GLY A 82 -17.06 0.25 -5.02
N HIS A 83 -18.06 -0.28 -5.72
CA HIS A 83 -18.46 -1.69 -5.65
C HIS A 83 -18.72 -2.34 -7.02
N ALA A 84 -18.87 -1.53 -8.06
CA ALA A 84 -19.15 -1.90 -9.43
C ALA A 84 -18.71 -0.76 -10.37
N ILE A 85 -18.72 -1.00 -11.67
CA ILE A 85 -18.31 0.01 -12.66
C ILE A 85 -19.46 0.23 -13.64
N TYR A 86 -19.88 1.48 -13.82
CA TYR A 86 -20.85 1.86 -14.84
C TYR A 86 -20.15 2.14 -16.17
N THR A 87 -20.67 1.58 -17.26
CA THR A 87 -20.16 1.74 -18.63
C THR A 87 -21.29 2.06 -19.64
N GLY A 88 -22.50 2.32 -19.15
CA GLY A 88 -23.67 2.66 -19.96
C GLY A 88 -23.69 4.12 -20.40
N ALA A 89 -24.74 4.51 -21.13
CA ALA A 89 -24.94 5.90 -21.52
C ALA A 89 -25.47 6.72 -20.34
N MET A 90 -24.90 7.89 -20.09
CA MET A 90 -25.27 8.73 -18.94
C MET A 90 -26.68 9.32 -19.07
N ASN A 91 -27.69 8.57 -18.64
CA ASN A 91 -29.10 8.99 -18.54
C ASN A 91 -29.83 8.18 -17.46
N GLU A 92 -30.92 8.72 -16.91
CA GLU A 92 -31.64 8.08 -15.80
C GLU A 92 -32.14 6.67 -16.15
N ALA A 93 -32.60 6.43 -17.38
CA ALA A 93 -33.14 5.13 -17.74
C ALA A 93 -32.06 4.04 -17.68
N ASP A 94 -30.89 4.30 -18.27
CA ASP A 94 -29.79 3.34 -18.37
C ASP A 94 -29.02 3.15 -17.06
N LEU A 95 -28.93 4.19 -16.21
CA LEU A 95 -28.31 4.08 -14.88
C LEU A 95 -28.99 3.00 -14.02
N HIS A 96 -30.29 2.81 -14.20
CA HIS A 96 -31.10 1.85 -13.47
C HIS A 96 -31.21 0.47 -14.17
N GLN A 97 -30.37 0.17 -15.16
CA GLN A 97 -30.33 -1.13 -15.84
C GLN A 97 -29.00 -1.85 -15.62
N ASP A 98 -29.05 -3.11 -15.17
CA ASP A 98 -27.87 -3.97 -14.99
C ASP A 98 -26.97 -4.05 -16.24
N ALA A 99 -27.54 -3.92 -17.45
CA ALA A 99 -26.80 -3.97 -18.71
C ALA A 99 -25.76 -2.83 -18.86
N GLY A 100 -25.96 -1.71 -18.18
CA GLY A 100 -25.02 -0.60 -18.14
C GLY A 100 -23.89 -0.78 -17.11
N TRP A 101 -23.92 -1.85 -16.30
CA TRP A 101 -22.99 -2.05 -15.19
C TRP A 101 -22.15 -3.33 -15.34
N ILE A 102 -20.88 -3.23 -14.99
CA ILE A 102 -20.00 -4.38 -14.77
C ILE A 102 -20.17 -4.85 -13.33
N LEU A 103 -20.99 -5.89 -13.16
CA LEU A 103 -21.41 -6.46 -11.88
C LEU A 103 -20.80 -7.86 -11.65
N GLU A 104 -20.55 -8.19 -10.39
CA GLU A 104 -20.42 -9.57 -9.94
C GLU A 104 -21.78 -10.28 -9.94
N GLU A 105 -21.80 -11.61 -10.02
CA GLU A 105 -23.06 -12.37 -10.10
C GLU A 105 -24.02 -12.10 -8.94
N PHE A 106 -23.50 -11.91 -7.71
CA PHE A 106 -24.33 -11.63 -6.54
C PHE A 106 -24.89 -10.20 -6.49
N GLN A 107 -24.40 -9.29 -7.35
CA GLN A 107 -24.84 -7.88 -7.39
C GLN A 107 -25.99 -7.66 -8.37
N LYS A 108 -26.15 -8.56 -9.35
CA LYS A 108 -27.18 -8.49 -10.38
C LYS A 108 -28.58 -8.58 -9.79
N GLY A 109 -29.51 -7.81 -10.37
CA GLY A 109 -30.92 -7.84 -10.02
C GLY A 109 -31.30 -7.17 -8.70
N GLY A 110 -30.43 -6.34 -8.11
CA GLY A 110 -30.82 -5.64 -6.88
C GLY A 110 -29.89 -4.61 -6.24
N GLN A 111 -28.61 -4.50 -6.63
CA GLN A 111 -27.68 -3.58 -5.94
C GLN A 111 -27.44 -2.23 -6.65
N ILE A 112 -27.74 -2.12 -7.95
CA ILE A 112 -27.43 -0.92 -8.74
C ILE A 112 -28.04 0.37 -8.18
N ASN A 113 -29.32 0.31 -7.76
CA ASN A 113 -30.00 1.47 -7.17
C ASN A 113 -29.32 1.91 -5.87
N THR A 114 -28.84 0.96 -5.07
CA THR A 114 -28.12 1.26 -3.84
C THR A 114 -26.77 1.92 -4.10
N PHE A 115 -26.05 1.56 -5.17
CA PHE A 115 -24.83 2.28 -5.57
C PHE A 115 -25.13 3.74 -5.93
N ILE A 116 -26.20 3.98 -6.67
CA ILE A 116 -26.67 5.33 -7.02
C ILE A 116 -27.09 6.10 -5.76
N ASP A 117 -27.78 5.44 -4.83
CA ASP A 117 -28.19 6.04 -3.55
C ASP A 117 -26.97 6.40 -2.68
N HIS A 118 -25.89 5.61 -2.70
CA HIS A 118 -24.62 5.97 -2.05
C HIS A 118 -24.04 7.25 -2.63
N ILE A 119 -24.00 7.36 -3.96
CA ILE A 119 -23.51 8.57 -4.66
C ILE A 119 -24.37 9.78 -4.31
N LYS A 120 -25.70 9.65 -4.40
CA LYS A 120 -26.65 10.72 -4.07
C LYS A 120 -26.52 11.16 -2.61
N LYS A 121 -26.38 10.20 -1.67
CA LYS A 121 -26.20 10.53 -0.26
C LYS A 121 -24.84 11.19 0.01
N GLY A 122 -23.77 10.77 -0.68
CA GLY A 122 -22.48 11.46 -0.63
C GLY A 122 -22.58 12.93 -1.09
N ILE A 123 -23.33 13.18 -2.17
CA ILE A 123 -23.63 14.53 -2.66
C ILE A 123 -24.43 15.34 -1.64
N GLU A 124 -25.46 14.75 -1.04
CA GLU A 124 -26.27 15.41 0.00
C GLU A 124 -25.40 15.84 1.19
N GLN A 125 -24.52 14.96 1.68
CA GLN A 125 -23.57 15.30 2.74
C GLN A 125 -22.60 16.42 2.32
N LEU A 126 -22.16 16.42 1.05
CA LEU A 126 -21.31 17.48 0.51
C LEU A 126 -22.03 18.83 0.45
N GLN A 127 -23.34 18.84 0.21
CA GLN A 127 -24.18 20.05 0.20
C GLN A 127 -24.38 20.62 1.61
N GLU A 128 -24.49 19.75 2.62
CA GLU A 128 -24.68 20.14 4.02
C GLU A 128 -23.39 20.66 4.67
N ASP A 129 -22.22 20.27 4.16
CA ASP A 129 -20.92 20.62 4.70
C ASP A 129 -20.05 21.39 3.69
N ASN A 130 -19.91 22.70 3.91
CA ASN A 130 -19.10 23.58 3.07
C ASN A 130 -17.58 23.43 3.27
N LYS A 131 -17.14 22.62 4.25
CA LYS A 131 -15.74 22.27 4.50
C LYS A 131 -15.40 20.83 4.10
N ALA A 132 -16.32 20.13 3.44
CA ALA A 132 -16.11 18.77 3.00
C ALA A 132 -15.59 18.64 1.56
N LEU A 133 -14.78 17.60 1.35
CA LEU A 133 -14.51 16.99 0.04
C LEU A 133 -15.17 15.62 -0.05
N LEU A 134 -15.80 15.33 -1.18
CA LEU A 134 -16.34 14.01 -1.50
C LEU A 134 -15.33 13.23 -2.35
N ILE A 135 -14.84 12.11 -1.83
CA ILE A 135 -13.93 11.23 -2.55
C ILE A 135 -14.65 9.93 -2.90
N MET A 136 -14.81 9.69 -4.20
CA MET A 136 -15.18 8.38 -4.73
C MET A 136 -13.93 7.50 -4.74
N SER A 137 -13.95 6.34 -4.10
CA SER A 137 -12.75 5.50 -3.94
C SER A 137 -12.94 4.08 -4.45
N GLY A 138 -12.07 3.66 -5.35
CA GLY A 138 -12.05 2.31 -5.90
C GLY A 138 -11.30 2.26 -7.22
N GLY A 139 -10.41 1.28 -7.37
CA GLY A 139 -9.52 1.20 -8.52
C GLY A 139 -10.07 0.45 -9.74
N GLU A 140 -9.17 0.17 -10.67
CA GLU A 140 -9.45 -0.60 -11.90
C GLU A 140 -9.54 -2.12 -11.58
N THR A 141 -10.58 -2.52 -10.85
CA THR A 141 -10.71 -3.87 -10.30
C THR A 141 -11.28 -4.91 -11.27
N ARG A 142 -11.86 -4.47 -12.40
CA ARG A 142 -12.60 -5.32 -13.35
C ARG A 142 -11.93 -5.37 -14.72
N PRO A 143 -11.44 -6.54 -15.19
CA PRO A 143 -10.85 -6.66 -16.53
C PRO A 143 -11.79 -6.26 -17.68
N LYS A 144 -13.11 -6.42 -17.48
CA LYS A 144 -14.12 -6.10 -18.50
C LYS A 144 -14.39 -4.60 -18.67
N ALA A 145 -13.93 -3.77 -17.73
CA ALA A 145 -14.16 -2.32 -17.77
C ALA A 145 -13.07 -1.55 -18.52
N GLY A 146 -11.96 -2.20 -18.90
CA GLY A 146 -10.79 -1.47 -19.42
C GLY A 146 -10.11 -0.62 -18.34
N PRO A 147 -9.41 0.46 -18.69
CA PRO A 147 -8.72 1.34 -17.73
C PRO A 147 -9.70 2.29 -17.02
N LEU A 148 -10.93 1.84 -16.77
CA LEU A 148 -11.95 2.59 -16.04
C LEU A 148 -11.97 2.08 -14.60
N SER A 149 -11.79 2.98 -13.64
CA SER A 149 -11.86 2.67 -12.22
C SER A 149 -13.30 2.74 -11.69
N GLU A 150 -13.57 2.06 -10.58
CA GLU A 150 -14.85 2.19 -9.87
C GLU A 150 -15.10 3.66 -9.50
N ALA A 151 -14.08 4.36 -8.97
CA ALA A 151 -14.14 5.76 -8.62
C ALA A 151 -14.47 6.68 -9.80
N GLN A 152 -13.86 6.48 -10.97
CA GLN A 152 -14.17 7.25 -12.18
C GLN A 152 -15.62 7.09 -12.60
N SER A 153 -16.13 5.85 -12.64
CA SER A 153 -17.52 5.63 -13.03
C SER A 153 -18.51 6.28 -12.05
N TYR A 154 -18.19 6.29 -10.74
CA TYR A 154 -19.03 6.93 -9.73
C TYR A 154 -18.95 8.46 -9.83
N TRP A 155 -17.77 9.00 -10.18
CA TRP A 155 -17.58 10.42 -10.46
C TRP A 155 -18.41 10.89 -11.65
N GLU A 156 -18.45 10.14 -12.76
CA GLU A 156 -19.28 10.48 -13.92
C GLU A 156 -20.78 10.53 -13.57
N ILE A 157 -21.26 9.58 -12.76
CA ILE A 157 -22.63 9.59 -12.25
C ILE A 157 -22.88 10.79 -11.33
N ALA A 158 -21.92 11.13 -10.45
CA ALA A 158 -22.04 12.30 -9.60
C ALA A 158 -22.12 13.60 -10.41
N GLN A 159 -21.30 13.75 -11.46
CA GLN A 159 -21.34 14.90 -12.36
C GLN A 159 -22.70 15.05 -13.06
N HIS A 160 -23.32 13.94 -13.46
CA HIS A 160 -24.67 13.95 -14.04
C HIS A 160 -25.69 14.57 -13.07
N TYR A 161 -25.66 14.17 -11.79
CA TYR A 161 -26.54 14.74 -10.75
C TYR A 161 -26.16 16.18 -10.35
N LEU A 162 -24.90 16.56 -10.50
CA LEU A 162 -24.37 17.88 -10.13
C LEU A 162 -24.27 18.86 -11.30
N SER A 163 -24.83 18.54 -12.47
CA SER A 163 -24.65 19.31 -13.72
C SER A 163 -24.92 20.82 -13.63
N ASN A 164 -25.71 21.27 -12.65
CA ASN A 164 -26.04 22.68 -12.41
C ASN A 164 -25.30 23.32 -11.22
N SER A 165 -24.35 22.63 -10.59
CA SER A 165 -23.70 23.05 -9.33
C SER A 165 -22.18 22.94 -9.43
N LYS A 166 -21.57 23.89 -10.15
CA LYS A 166 -20.12 23.91 -10.42
C LYS A 166 -19.27 23.91 -9.13
N ASP A 167 -19.72 24.63 -8.11
CA ASP A 167 -19.06 24.70 -6.80
C ASP A 167 -19.02 23.35 -6.08
N LEU A 168 -20.04 22.51 -6.26
CA LEU A 168 -20.08 21.16 -5.71
C LEU A 168 -19.17 20.23 -6.53
N ILE A 169 -19.23 20.31 -7.86
CA ILE A 169 -18.37 19.53 -8.77
C ILE A 169 -16.88 19.75 -8.42
N GLU A 170 -16.48 20.99 -8.15
CA GLU A 170 -15.10 21.32 -7.76
C GLU A 170 -14.67 20.69 -6.43
N ARG A 171 -15.60 20.22 -5.58
CA ARG A 171 -15.32 19.56 -4.29
C ARG A 171 -15.45 18.04 -4.32
N VAL A 172 -15.58 17.44 -5.50
CA VAL A 172 -15.59 15.99 -5.67
C VAL A 172 -14.28 15.54 -6.34
N ALA A 173 -13.71 14.45 -5.86
CA ALA A 173 -12.49 13.86 -6.41
C ALA A 173 -12.56 12.33 -6.47
N THR A 174 -11.61 11.74 -7.20
CA THR A 174 -11.43 10.29 -7.31
C THR A 174 -10.18 9.82 -6.55
N GLU A 175 -10.28 8.61 -6.00
CA GLU A 175 -9.19 7.78 -5.53
C GLU A 175 -9.27 6.45 -6.27
N GLU A 176 -8.29 6.14 -7.12
CA GLU A 176 -8.43 5.14 -8.19
C GLU A 176 -7.51 3.92 -8.03
N HIS A 177 -7.01 3.68 -6.82
CA HIS A 177 -6.05 2.62 -6.55
C HIS A 177 -6.52 1.61 -5.52
N ALA A 178 -7.55 1.90 -4.72
CA ALA A 178 -8.00 0.98 -3.71
C ALA A 178 -8.57 -0.33 -4.30
N ARG A 179 -8.17 -1.46 -3.72
CA ARG A 179 -8.56 -2.81 -4.14
C ARG A 179 -9.43 -3.52 -3.11
N ASP A 180 -9.54 -2.96 -1.91
CA ASP A 180 -10.45 -3.42 -0.86
C ASP A 180 -10.93 -2.25 0.03
N SER A 181 -11.76 -2.58 1.01
CA SER A 181 -12.38 -1.59 1.90
C SER A 181 -11.39 -0.93 2.87
N PHE A 182 -10.26 -1.57 3.21
CA PHE A 182 -9.24 -0.92 4.03
C PHE A 182 -8.44 0.09 3.20
N GLU A 183 -8.08 -0.29 1.98
CA GLU A 183 -7.45 0.61 1.02
C GLU A 183 -8.38 1.77 0.65
N ASN A 184 -9.70 1.55 0.52
CA ASN A 184 -10.62 2.66 0.27
C ASN A 184 -10.47 3.74 1.35
N LEU A 185 -10.51 3.34 2.62
CA LEU A 185 -10.35 4.27 3.73
C LEU A 185 -8.96 4.94 3.71
N LEU A 186 -7.89 4.15 3.69
CA LEU A 186 -6.54 4.68 3.86
C LEU A 186 -6.11 5.56 2.68
N PHE A 187 -6.44 5.16 1.46
CA PHE A 187 -6.10 5.91 0.25
C PHE A 187 -6.97 7.14 0.09
N SER A 188 -8.23 7.13 0.53
CA SER A 188 -9.05 8.36 0.56
C SER A 188 -8.49 9.39 1.53
N ILE A 189 -7.98 8.98 2.69
CA ILE A 189 -7.26 9.89 3.60
C ILE A 189 -6.01 10.48 2.94
N CYS A 190 -5.25 9.66 2.22
CA CYS A 190 -4.07 10.13 1.50
C CYS A 190 -4.44 11.09 0.36
N ARG A 191 -5.51 10.78 -0.39
CA ARG A 191 -6.01 11.62 -1.46
C ARG A 191 -6.55 12.95 -0.95
N PHE A 192 -7.21 12.94 0.21
CA PHE A 192 -7.61 14.15 0.91
C PHE A 192 -6.39 15.01 1.28
N TYR A 193 -5.33 14.41 1.82
CA TYR A 193 -4.08 15.12 2.12
C TYR A 193 -3.46 15.75 0.87
N GLU A 194 -3.40 15.04 -0.26
CA GLU A 194 -2.89 15.60 -1.52
C GLU A 194 -3.68 16.82 -2.00
N LEU A 195 -4.99 16.86 -1.75
CA LEU A 195 -5.88 17.93 -2.21
C LEU A 195 -5.96 19.12 -1.25
N THR A 196 -5.61 18.93 0.02
CA THR A 196 -5.83 19.94 1.07
C THR A 196 -4.54 20.35 1.80
N GLY A 197 -3.48 19.54 1.72
CA GLY A 197 -2.29 19.67 2.56
C GLY A 197 -2.50 19.28 4.02
N ASN A 198 -3.70 18.84 4.41
CA ASN A 198 -4.08 18.51 5.78
C ASN A 198 -4.67 17.11 5.86
N TYR A 199 -4.53 16.46 7.02
CA TYR A 199 -5.28 15.23 7.29
C TYR A 199 -6.71 15.59 7.73
N PRO A 200 -7.73 14.78 7.37
CA PRO A 200 -9.11 15.11 7.68
C PRO A 200 -9.31 15.20 9.20
N GLU A 201 -10.03 16.23 9.63
CA GLU A 201 -10.49 16.37 11.02
C GLU A 201 -11.61 15.39 11.31
N SER A 202 -12.50 15.14 10.34
CA SER A 202 -13.59 14.17 10.42
C SER A 202 -13.70 13.33 9.15
N ILE A 203 -14.19 12.09 9.30
CA ILE A 203 -14.45 11.16 8.18
C ILE A 203 -15.90 10.69 8.25
N THR A 204 -16.63 10.84 7.16
CA THR A 204 -17.97 10.27 6.95
C THR A 204 -17.90 9.28 5.80
N ILE A 205 -18.26 8.03 6.05
CA ILE A 205 -18.36 7.01 5.00
C ILE A 205 -19.82 6.80 4.63
N VAL A 206 -20.12 6.77 3.33
CA VAL A 206 -21.44 6.40 2.80
C VAL A 206 -21.29 5.10 2.03
N GLY A 207 -21.96 4.03 2.47
CA GLY A 207 -21.85 2.73 1.83
C GLY A 207 -22.91 1.75 2.31
N PHE A 208 -22.72 0.45 2.07
CA PHE A 208 -23.65 -0.57 2.55
C PHE A 208 -23.70 -0.65 4.08
N GLU A 209 -24.89 -0.74 4.68
CA GLU A 209 -25.06 -0.85 6.14
C GLU A 209 -24.45 -2.16 6.64
N PHE A 210 -24.58 -3.26 5.90
CA PHE A 210 -23.96 -4.53 6.30
C PHE A 210 -22.42 -4.47 6.40
N LYS A 211 -21.75 -3.48 5.78
CA LYS A 211 -20.27 -3.29 5.88
C LYS A 211 -19.85 -2.37 7.02
N LYS A 212 -20.78 -1.69 7.68
CA LYS A 212 -20.52 -0.67 8.70
C LYS A 212 -19.65 -1.18 9.84
N GLU A 213 -19.95 -2.38 10.34
CA GLU A 213 -19.20 -2.98 11.44
C GLU A 213 -17.72 -3.16 11.09
N ARG A 214 -17.43 -3.65 9.88
CA ARG A 214 -16.06 -3.79 9.39
C ARG A 214 -15.33 -2.45 9.32
N PHE A 215 -15.99 -1.40 8.81
CA PHE A 215 -15.36 -0.07 8.75
C PHE A 215 -15.08 0.51 10.15
N ILE A 216 -16.05 0.45 11.06
CA ILE A 216 -15.93 1.07 12.38
C ILE A 216 -15.03 0.26 13.33
N LYS A 217 -15.26 -1.05 13.44
CA LYS A 217 -14.57 -1.90 14.43
C LYS A 217 -13.23 -2.39 13.94
N VAL A 218 -13.05 -2.56 12.63
CA VAL A 218 -11.82 -3.12 12.06
C VAL A 218 -10.98 -2.06 11.35
N HIS A 219 -11.46 -1.48 10.25
CA HIS A 219 -10.62 -0.59 9.42
C HIS A 219 -10.22 0.70 10.13
N ARG A 220 -11.17 1.39 10.78
CA ARG A 220 -10.87 2.56 11.62
C ARG A 220 -9.96 2.20 12.78
N ALA A 221 -10.11 1.01 13.39
CA ALA A 221 -9.24 0.55 14.48
C ALA A 221 -7.81 0.27 14.01
N ALA A 222 -7.65 -0.40 12.86
CA ALA A 222 -6.37 -0.67 12.21
C ALA A 222 -5.65 0.63 11.86
N ALA A 223 -6.40 1.57 11.31
CA ALA A 223 -5.93 2.92 11.06
C ALA A 223 -5.93 3.79 12.31
N ARG A 224 -6.21 3.30 13.53
CA ARG A 224 -6.26 4.07 14.80
C ARG A 224 -6.99 5.43 14.75
N TYR A 225 -7.89 5.63 13.80
CA TYR A 225 -8.58 6.90 13.63
C TYR A 225 -9.61 7.12 14.76
N PRO A 226 -9.77 8.32 15.32
CA PRO A 226 -10.61 8.54 16.50
C PRO A 226 -12.09 8.27 16.21
N LEU A 227 -12.75 7.56 17.13
CA LEU A 227 -14.14 7.11 16.94
C LEU A 227 -15.14 8.26 16.95
N ASP A 228 -14.90 9.28 17.78
CA ASP A 228 -15.70 10.51 17.89
C ASP A 228 -15.66 11.38 16.63
N ARG A 229 -14.68 11.15 15.76
CA ARG A 229 -14.49 11.88 14.49
C ARG A 229 -14.78 11.01 13.25
N PHE A 230 -15.41 9.84 13.45
CA PHE A 230 -15.65 8.86 12.39
C PHE A 230 -17.12 8.44 12.33
N GLN A 231 -17.78 8.77 11.23
CA GLN A 231 -19.20 8.50 11.00
C GLN A 231 -19.39 7.52 9.83
N TYR A 232 -20.46 6.74 9.90
CA TYR A 232 -20.83 5.81 8.84
C TYR A 232 -22.34 5.86 8.58
N ILE A 233 -22.70 6.19 7.35
CA ILE A 233 -24.07 6.22 6.84
C ILE A 233 -24.25 4.97 5.98
N GLY A 234 -25.02 4.00 6.49
CA GLY A 234 -25.32 2.78 5.77
C GLY A 234 -26.63 2.85 5.01
N ILE A 235 -26.60 2.40 3.77
CA ILE A 235 -27.76 2.26 2.89
C ILE A 235 -27.69 0.87 2.26
N ASP A 236 -28.71 0.06 2.49
CA ASP A 236 -28.85 -1.27 1.91
C ASP A 236 -30.00 -1.31 0.90
N PRO A 237 -30.02 -2.31 -0.02
CA PRO A 237 -31.15 -2.50 -0.92
C PRO A 237 -32.44 -2.74 -0.13
N ALA A 238 -33.59 -2.28 -0.65
CA ALA A 238 -34.89 -2.45 0.01
C ALA A 238 -35.23 -3.93 0.33
N ASN A 239 -34.69 -4.87 -0.46
CA ASN A 239 -34.85 -6.31 -0.27
C ASN A 239 -33.60 -6.99 0.34
N ALA A 240 -32.86 -6.28 1.20
CA ALA A 240 -31.64 -6.81 1.83
C ALA A 240 -31.91 -8.18 2.48
N ASN A 241 -31.26 -9.21 1.95
CA ASN A 241 -31.41 -10.59 2.42
C ASN A 241 -30.42 -10.86 3.56
N ILE A 242 -30.86 -11.57 4.60
CA ILE A 242 -30.04 -12.08 5.72
C ILE A 242 -28.75 -12.78 5.22
N ASN A 243 -28.80 -13.43 4.06
CA ASN A 243 -27.64 -14.08 3.44
C ASN A 243 -26.50 -13.12 3.11
N ILE A 244 -26.78 -11.84 2.83
CA ILE A 244 -25.76 -10.82 2.54
C ILE A 244 -24.95 -10.54 3.81
N SER A 245 -25.62 -10.36 4.94
CA SER A 245 -24.98 -10.11 6.23
C SER A 245 -24.15 -11.31 6.69
N LYS A 246 -24.66 -12.53 6.50
CA LYS A 246 -23.89 -13.76 6.75
C LYS A 246 -22.66 -13.85 5.84
N GLY A 247 -22.84 -13.59 4.55
CA GLY A 247 -21.75 -13.57 3.58
C GLY A 247 -20.67 -12.54 3.90
N GLU A 248 -21.04 -11.36 4.39
CA GLU A 248 -20.11 -10.35 4.87
C GLU A 248 -19.36 -10.81 6.12
N SER A 249 -20.06 -11.39 7.11
CA SER A 249 -19.42 -11.93 8.32
C SER A 249 -18.37 -12.99 7.99
N GLU A 250 -18.70 -13.94 7.10
CA GLU A 250 -17.85 -15.09 6.79
C GLU A 250 -16.72 -14.76 5.81
N ASN A 251 -16.98 -13.91 4.80
CA ASN A 251 -16.04 -13.71 3.69
C ASN A 251 -15.23 -12.41 3.77
N SER A 252 -15.57 -11.53 4.71
CA SER A 252 -15.06 -10.17 4.80
C SER A 252 -14.71 -9.79 6.23
N LEU A 253 -15.69 -9.52 7.09
CA LEU A 253 -15.48 -9.06 8.47
C LEU A 253 -14.60 -10.04 9.25
N GLY A 254 -14.98 -11.31 9.35
CA GLY A 254 -14.22 -12.34 10.05
C GLY A 254 -12.77 -12.46 9.53
N PRO A 255 -12.53 -12.57 8.21
CA PRO A 255 -11.17 -12.55 7.67
C PRO A 255 -10.36 -11.31 8.06
N PHE A 256 -10.96 -10.11 8.05
CA PHE A 256 -10.27 -8.88 8.45
C PHE A 256 -10.03 -8.80 9.97
N GLU A 257 -10.87 -9.41 10.81
CA GLU A 257 -10.59 -9.51 12.26
C GLU A 257 -9.32 -10.33 12.55
N HIS A 258 -8.97 -11.27 11.67
CA HIS A 258 -7.79 -12.13 11.80
C HIS A 258 -6.59 -11.66 10.96
N ASP A 259 -6.78 -10.70 10.07
CA ASP A 259 -5.74 -10.06 9.25
C ASP A 259 -6.12 -8.60 8.98
N ILE A 260 -5.81 -7.76 9.96
CA ILE A 260 -6.44 -6.44 10.11
C ILE A 260 -6.07 -5.45 8.99
N TYR A 261 -4.94 -5.67 8.32
CA TYR A 261 -4.48 -4.91 7.15
C TYR A 261 -4.74 -5.63 5.81
N GLY A 262 -5.30 -6.85 5.85
CA GLY A 262 -5.58 -7.67 4.67
C GLY A 262 -4.36 -7.92 3.80
N CYS A 263 -3.19 -8.14 4.41
CA CYS A 263 -1.92 -8.30 3.70
C CYS A 263 -1.42 -9.76 3.69
N HIS A 264 -2.23 -10.71 4.17
CA HIS A 264 -1.93 -12.13 4.19
C HIS A 264 -3.03 -12.98 3.53
N GLY A 265 -2.67 -14.22 3.19
CA GLY A 265 -3.60 -15.29 2.84
C GLY A 265 -4.64 -14.90 1.78
N GLY A 266 -5.91 -15.20 2.06
CA GLY A 266 -7.01 -14.97 1.13
C GLY A 266 -7.31 -13.50 0.85
N LEU A 267 -7.14 -12.60 1.83
CA LEU A 267 -7.35 -11.15 1.62
C LEU A 267 -6.27 -10.58 0.69
N TRP A 268 -5.01 -10.96 0.91
CA TRP A 268 -3.93 -10.62 -0.01
C TRP A 268 -4.18 -11.12 -1.43
N GLN A 269 -4.61 -12.37 -1.59
CA GLN A 269 -4.92 -12.92 -2.92
C GLN A 269 -6.09 -12.17 -3.58
N LYS A 270 -7.12 -11.79 -2.81
CA LYS A 270 -8.22 -10.94 -3.31
C LYS A 270 -7.69 -9.60 -3.83
N LYS A 271 -6.77 -8.93 -3.10
CA LYS A 271 -6.13 -7.68 -3.56
C LYS A 271 -5.36 -7.88 -4.86
N LEU A 272 -4.60 -8.97 -4.99
CA LEU A 272 -3.87 -9.29 -6.23
C LEU A 272 -4.82 -9.48 -7.41
N ASN A 273 -5.91 -10.22 -7.22
CA ASN A 273 -6.90 -10.49 -8.26
C ASN A 273 -7.66 -9.22 -8.70
N ARG A 274 -7.76 -8.21 -7.83
CA ARG A 274 -8.38 -6.90 -8.08
C ARG A 274 -7.40 -5.85 -8.61
N ASN A 275 -6.25 -6.26 -9.12
CA ASN A 275 -5.32 -5.38 -9.83
C ASN A 275 -4.91 -5.95 -11.21
N PRO A 276 -5.88 -6.25 -12.10
CA PRO A 276 -5.58 -6.81 -13.41
C PRO A 276 -4.70 -5.90 -14.28
N TYR A 277 -4.70 -4.60 -14.03
CA TYR A 277 -3.92 -3.59 -14.78
C TYR A 277 -2.56 -3.29 -14.16
N ARG A 278 -2.16 -4.00 -13.09
CA ARG A 278 -0.86 -3.87 -12.42
C ARG A 278 -0.53 -2.42 -11.98
N ARG A 279 -1.55 -1.68 -11.54
CA ARG A 279 -1.43 -0.30 -11.06
C ARG A 279 -0.77 -0.25 -9.68
N GLN A 280 -0.08 0.84 -9.39
CA GLN A 280 0.45 1.18 -8.06
C GLN A 280 0.12 2.63 -7.76
N HIS A 281 -0.19 2.93 -6.51
CA HIS A 281 -0.44 4.29 -6.04
C HIS A 281 0.87 5.00 -5.65
N ALA A 282 0.85 6.33 -5.61
CA ALA A 282 1.99 7.15 -5.18
C ALA A 282 2.00 7.47 -3.66
N TYR A 283 0.96 7.10 -2.91
CA TYR A 283 0.75 7.56 -1.51
C TYR A 283 1.88 7.32 -0.52
N ARG A 284 2.83 6.40 -0.77
CA ARG A 284 4.02 6.27 0.10
C ARG A 284 4.97 7.47 0.00
N GLN A 285 4.91 8.20 -1.11
CA GLN A 285 5.71 9.39 -1.37
C GLN A 285 4.88 10.66 -1.09
N THR A 286 3.62 10.68 -1.53
CA THR A 286 2.77 11.87 -1.47
C THR A 286 2.00 12.03 -0.17
N CYS A 287 1.93 11.00 0.69
CA CYS A 287 1.27 11.04 2.00
C CYS A 287 2.21 10.52 3.11
N PRO A 288 3.23 11.31 3.49
CA PRO A 288 4.36 10.82 4.29
C PRO A 288 3.98 10.35 5.69
N ALA A 289 3.00 10.97 6.38
CA ALA A 289 2.63 10.55 7.73
C ALA A 289 1.95 9.18 7.76
N LEU A 290 1.32 8.75 6.65
CA LEU A 290 0.70 7.43 6.54
C LEU A 290 1.57 6.41 5.78
N ALA A 291 2.68 6.84 5.17
CA ALA A 291 3.56 5.94 4.42
C ALA A 291 4.02 4.70 5.22
N PRO A 292 4.38 4.81 6.52
CA PRO A 292 4.70 3.63 7.33
C PRO A 292 3.52 2.68 7.52
N LEU A 293 2.31 3.22 7.72
CA LEU A 293 1.08 2.43 7.88
C LEU A 293 0.68 1.73 6.58
N ILE A 294 0.81 2.39 5.43
CA ILE A 294 0.54 1.81 4.10
C ILE A 294 1.46 0.60 3.82
N GLY A 295 2.70 0.66 4.32
CA GLY A 295 3.67 -0.44 4.22
C GLY A 295 3.56 -1.50 5.32
N TYR A 296 2.67 -1.31 6.29
CA TYR A 296 2.65 -2.13 7.49
C TYR A 296 1.96 -3.47 7.24
N CYS A 297 2.71 -4.55 7.43
CA CYS A 297 2.23 -5.93 7.33
C CYS A 297 2.93 -6.79 8.40
N PRO A 298 2.39 -6.84 9.63
CA PRO A 298 3.03 -7.54 10.75
C PRO A 298 2.87 -9.06 10.65
N VAL A 299 3.83 -9.81 11.21
CA VAL A 299 3.76 -11.28 11.30
C VAL A 299 2.58 -11.72 12.16
N ASP A 300 2.38 -11.06 13.30
CA ASP A 300 1.13 -11.15 14.05
C ASP A 300 0.08 -10.28 13.35
N LYS A 301 -0.81 -10.93 12.63
CA LYS A 301 -1.75 -10.32 11.69
C LYS A 301 -2.79 -9.41 12.35
N ALA A 302 -2.97 -9.51 13.66
CA ALA A 302 -3.85 -8.65 14.45
C ALA A 302 -3.09 -7.51 15.16
N GLN A 303 -1.76 -7.47 15.07
CA GLN A 303 -0.95 -6.47 15.75
C GLN A 303 -1.23 -5.07 15.20
N ILE A 304 -1.75 -4.19 16.05
CA ILE A 304 -2.04 -2.79 15.67
C ILE A 304 -0.74 -2.01 15.45
N PHE A 305 -0.73 -1.15 14.43
CA PHE A 305 0.38 -0.27 14.09
C PHE A 305 0.62 0.75 15.21
N THR A 306 1.82 0.75 15.77
CA THR A 306 2.17 1.58 16.94
C THR A 306 2.88 2.88 16.59
N GLY A 307 3.21 3.11 15.31
CA GLY A 307 3.87 4.33 14.88
C GLY A 307 2.99 5.59 15.05
N THR A 308 3.62 6.74 14.87
CA THR A 308 2.95 8.05 14.92
C THR A 308 1.99 8.19 13.73
N LEU A 309 0.81 8.74 14.00
CA LEU A 309 -0.23 9.03 13.01
C LEU A 309 -0.71 10.47 13.22
N PRO A 310 -1.25 11.14 12.19
CA PRO A 310 -1.39 12.60 12.15
C PRO A 310 -2.61 13.17 12.92
N TRP A 311 -3.34 12.36 13.69
CA TRP A 311 -4.55 12.76 14.41
C TRP A 311 -4.44 12.62 15.92
#